data_AF-A0A841SR99-F1
#
_entry.id   AF-A0A841SR99-F1
#
_cell.length_a   1.000
_cell.length_b   1.000
_cell.length_c   1.000
_cell.angle_alpha   90.00
_cell.angle_beta   90.00
_cell.angle_gamma   90.00
#
_symmetry.space_group_name_H-M   'P 1'
#
loop_
_entity.id
_entity.type
_entity.pdbx_description
1 polymer ?
#
loop_
_entity_poly.entity_id
_entity_poly.type
_entity_poly.pdbx_seq_one_letter_code
_entity_poly.pdbx_strand_id
1 'polypeptide(L)'
;MKINQTQRVGMYQAYQQAAEARPDQAVGKKRKDEVQISAEAKELLDLQGKTPDAARAHKIESLKQEVSTGTYYVDTDKLAERILPFIR
;
A
#
# COMPACT_ATOMS: atom_id res chain seq x y z
N MET A 1 28.29 75.39 -0.70
CA MET A 1 28.61 73.97 -1.01
C MET A 1 27.31 73.23 -1.32
N LYS A 2 27.25 72.44 -2.39
CA LYS A 2 26.11 71.57 -2.74
C LYS A 2 26.47 70.13 -2.39
N ILE A 3 25.74 69.51 -1.47
CA ILE A 3 25.96 68.12 -1.03
C ILE A 3 24.97 67.23 -1.78
N ASN A 4 25.44 66.39 -2.68
CA ASN A 4 24.61 65.43 -3.41
C ASN A 4 24.41 64.17 -2.54
N GLN A 5 23.17 63.92 -2.09
CA GLN A 5 22.79 62.75 -1.27
C GLN A 5 22.61 61.45 -2.09
N THR A 6 23.60 61.09 -2.91
CA THR A 6 23.54 59.92 -3.80
C THR A 6 23.64 58.57 -3.07
N GLN A 7 24.03 58.56 -1.79
CA GLN A 7 24.22 57.31 -1.02
C GLN A 7 22.91 56.61 -0.61
N ARG A 8 21.75 57.30 -0.63
CA ARG A 8 20.48 56.68 -0.21
C ARG A 8 19.91 55.71 -1.25
N VAL A 9 20.12 55.96 -2.54
CA VAL A 9 19.50 55.17 -3.62
C VAL A 9 20.11 53.77 -3.74
N GLY A 10 21.43 53.63 -3.53
CA GLY A 10 22.11 52.33 -3.59
C GLY A 10 21.67 51.34 -2.49
N MET A 11 21.29 51.86 -1.31
CA MET A 11 20.83 51.02 -0.19
C MET A 11 19.47 50.36 -0.47
N TYR A 12 18.57 51.05 -1.18
CA TYR A 12 17.25 50.49 -1.55
C TYR A 12 17.36 49.37 -2.59
N GLN A 13 18.27 49.48 -3.56
CA GLN A 13 18.47 48.46 -4.59
C GLN A 13 19.05 47.16 -4.02
N ALA A 14 19.97 47.25 -3.04
CA ALA A 14 20.53 46.08 -2.37
C ALA A 14 19.46 45.26 -1.62
N TYR A 15 18.48 45.95 -1.01
CA TYR A 15 17.40 45.29 -0.28
C TYR A 15 16.39 44.61 -1.22
N GLN A 16 16.11 45.20 -2.39
CA GLN A 16 15.24 44.58 -3.40
C GLN A 16 15.89 43.33 -4.02
N GLN A 17 17.18 43.38 -4.38
CA GLN A 17 17.89 42.21 -4.93
C GLN A 17 17.97 41.04 -3.94
N ALA A 18 18.12 41.32 -2.64
CA ALA A 18 18.13 40.29 -1.60
C ALA A 18 16.74 39.65 -1.38
N ALA A 19 15.65 40.37 -1.66
CA ALA A 19 14.29 39.85 -1.57
C ALA A 19 13.92 38.97 -2.77
N GLU A 20 14.38 39.33 -3.99
CA GLU A 20 14.13 38.53 -5.21
C GLU A 20 15.05 37.30 -5.33
N ALA A 21 16.18 37.27 -4.63
CA ALA A 21 17.09 36.12 -4.59
C ALA A 21 16.65 34.97 -3.66
N ARG A 22 15.43 35.03 -3.10
CA ARG A 22 14.84 33.85 -2.46
C ARG A 22 14.25 32.96 -3.55
N PRO A 23 14.88 31.82 -3.90
CA PRO A 23 14.15 30.82 -4.66
C PRO A 23 12.93 30.46 -3.83
N ASP A 24 11.76 30.60 -4.44
CA ASP A 24 10.51 30.01 -3.96
C ASP A 24 10.87 28.61 -3.48
N GLN A 25 10.83 28.39 -2.16
CA GLN A 25 11.11 27.09 -1.61
C GLN A 25 10.04 26.18 -2.20
N ALA A 26 10.44 25.44 -3.23
CA ALA A 26 9.60 24.51 -3.95
C ALA A 26 8.77 23.78 -2.92
N VAL A 27 7.46 24.06 -2.93
CA VAL A 27 6.47 23.48 -2.05
C VAL A 27 6.75 21.98 -2.05
N GLY A 28 7.39 21.53 -0.97
CA GLY A 28 7.97 20.20 -0.91
C GLY A 28 6.88 19.21 -1.27
N LYS A 29 7.12 18.40 -2.31
CA LYS A 29 6.20 17.34 -2.76
C LYS A 29 5.66 16.66 -1.50
N LYS A 30 4.36 16.83 -1.23
CA LYS A 30 3.69 16.14 -0.12
C LYS A 30 3.94 14.65 -0.37
N ARG A 31 4.71 14.01 0.52
CA ARG A 31 4.88 12.56 0.48
C ARG A 31 3.48 11.97 0.55
N LYS A 32 3.12 11.19 -0.47
CA LYS A 32 1.88 10.42 -0.45
C LYS A 32 2.13 9.24 0.46
N ASP A 33 1.18 8.97 1.34
CA ASP A 33 1.22 7.74 2.12
C ASP A 33 1.00 6.56 1.16
N GLU A 34 1.97 5.66 1.10
CA GLU A 34 1.92 4.45 0.29
C GLU A 34 2.00 3.23 1.21
N VAL A 35 1.12 2.25 0.98
CA VAL A 35 1.17 0.95 1.66
C VAL A 35 1.78 -0.05 0.69
N GLN A 36 3.00 -0.53 0.98
CA GLN A 36 3.67 -1.56 0.20
C GLN A 36 3.66 -2.87 0.99
N ILE A 37 3.27 -3.97 0.34
CA ILE A 37 3.40 -5.32 0.90
C ILE A 37 4.89 -5.68 0.90
N SER A 38 5.44 -6.06 2.04
CA SER A 38 6.85 -6.43 2.16
C SER A 38 7.20 -7.65 1.30
N ALA A 39 8.43 -7.70 0.81
CA ALA A 39 8.93 -8.85 0.04
C ALA A 39 8.81 -10.15 0.85
N GLU A 40 9.15 -10.10 2.14
CA GLU A 40 9.02 -11.22 3.08
C GLU A 40 7.58 -11.73 3.21
N ALA A 41 6.59 -10.83 3.29
CA ALA A 41 5.18 -11.24 3.38
C ALA A 41 4.70 -11.95 2.09
N LYS A 42 5.21 -11.54 0.92
CA LYS A 42 4.94 -12.22 -0.34
C LYS A 42 5.59 -13.60 -0.39
N GLU A 43 6.82 -13.72 0.10
CA GLU A 43 7.52 -15.00 0.18
C GLU A 43 6.80 -15.98 1.11
N LEU A 44 6.34 -15.54 2.28
CA LEU A 44 5.55 -16.37 3.20
C LEU A 44 4.21 -16.82 2.60
N LEU A 45 3.49 -15.93 1.89
CA LEU A 45 2.26 -16.28 1.18
C LEU A 45 2.52 -17.32 0.09
N ASP A 46 3.59 -17.13 -0.67
CA ASP A 46 4.02 -18.07 -1.71
C ASP A 46 4.38 -19.43 -1.12
N LEU A 47 5.08 -19.48 0.01
CA LEU A 47 5.40 -20.72 0.71
C LEU A 47 4.13 -21.45 1.20
N GLN A 48 3.13 -20.69 1.66
CA GLN A 48 1.84 -21.23 2.11
C GLN A 48 0.97 -21.70 0.94
N GLY A 49 1.06 -21.05 -0.23
CA GLY A 49 0.28 -21.37 -1.43
C GLY A 49 0.90 -22.43 -2.35
N LYS A 50 2.23 -22.61 -2.31
CA LYS A 50 2.98 -23.47 -3.26
C LYS A 50 3.18 -24.92 -2.80
N THR A 51 2.73 -25.31 -1.62
CA THR A 51 2.72 -26.74 -1.26
C THR A 51 1.39 -27.35 -1.68
N PRO A 52 1.29 -28.00 -2.85
CA PRO A 52 0.20 -28.90 -3.12
C PRO A 52 0.34 -30.05 -2.12
N ASP A 53 -0.35 -29.92 -1.00
CA ASP A 53 -0.47 -30.99 -0.04
C ASP A 53 -1.05 -32.20 -0.80
N ALA A 54 -0.24 -33.25 -0.98
CA ALA A 54 -0.65 -34.45 -1.71
C ALA A 54 -1.92 -35.05 -1.08
N ALA A 55 -2.09 -34.90 0.24
CA ALA A 55 -3.30 -35.28 0.94
C ALA A 55 -4.51 -34.43 0.52
N ARG A 56 -4.32 -33.13 0.27
CA ARG A 56 -5.36 -32.25 -0.27
C ARG A 56 -5.74 -32.63 -1.69
N ALA A 57 -4.77 -32.95 -2.55
CA ALA A 57 -5.04 -33.39 -3.92
C ALA A 57 -5.89 -34.68 -3.93
N HIS A 58 -5.49 -35.68 -3.13
CA HIS A 58 -6.24 -36.93 -2.96
C HIS A 58 -7.65 -36.69 -2.41
N LYS A 59 -7.79 -35.82 -1.40
CA LYS A 59 -9.10 -35.45 -0.83
C LYS A 59 -10.02 -34.79 -1.87
N ILE A 60 -9.48 -33.94 -2.74
CA ILE A 60 -10.26 -33.31 -3.81
C ILE A 60 -10.75 -34.37 -4.80
N GLU A 61 -9.92 -35.34 -5.13
CA GLU A 61 -10.28 -36.42 -6.05
C GLU A 61 -11.41 -37.30 -5.48
N SER A 62 -11.32 -37.70 -4.21
CA SER A 62 -12.38 -38.48 -3.56
C SER A 62 -13.70 -37.71 -3.50
N LEU A 63 -13.67 -36.43 -3.14
CA LEU A 63 -14.84 -35.56 -3.11
C LEU A 63 -15.48 -35.41 -4.50
N LYS A 64 -14.67 -35.29 -5.55
CA LYS A 64 -15.19 -35.24 -6.93
C LYS A 64 -15.93 -36.52 -7.31
N GLN A 65 -15.41 -37.68 -6.90
CA GLN A 65 -16.08 -38.96 -7.14
C GLN A 65 -17.40 -39.06 -6.38
N GLU A 66 -17.44 -38.72 -5.09
CA GLU A 66 -18.67 -38.70 -4.27
C GLU A 66 -19.74 -37.78 -4.86
N VAL A 67 -19.35 -36.59 -5.35
CA VAL A 67 -20.27 -35.64 -5.99
C VAL A 67 -20.79 -36.21 -7.32
N SER A 68 -19.92 -36.78 -8.16
CA SER A 68 -20.32 -37.35 -9.45
C SER A 68 -21.27 -38.55 -9.33
N THR A 69 -21.13 -39.32 -8.26
CA THR A 69 -21.98 -40.49 -7.95
C THR A 69 -23.25 -40.10 -7.19
N GLY A 70 -23.40 -38.84 -6.79
CA GLY A 70 -24.54 -38.36 -6.00
C GLY A 70 -24.56 -38.85 -4.55
N THR A 71 -23.45 -39.39 -4.05
CA THR A 71 -23.33 -39.93 -2.68
C THR A 71 -22.76 -38.92 -1.69
N TYR A 72 -22.35 -37.74 -2.15
CA TYR A 72 -21.82 -36.68 -1.31
C TYR A 72 -22.89 -36.14 -0.34
N TYR A 73 -22.64 -36.29 0.96
CA TYR A 73 -23.50 -35.80 2.02
C TYR A 73 -22.95 -34.49 2.61
N VAL A 74 -23.80 -33.46 2.62
CA VAL A 74 -23.50 -32.18 3.26
C VAL A 74 -23.99 -32.21 4.70
N ASP A 75 -23.06 -32.21 5.63
CA ASP A 75 -23.31 -32.09 7.06
C ASP A 75 -23.65 -30.63 7.41
N THR A 76 -24.88 -30.38 7.86
CA THR A 76 -25.39 -29.03 8.13
C THR A 76 -24.73 -28.38 9.33
N ASP A 77 -24.31 -29.15 10.33
CA ASP A 77 -23.67 -28.62 11.54
C ASP A 77 -22.27 -28.12 11.18
N LYS A 78 -21.52 -28.93 10.41
CA LYS A 78 -20.22 -28.52 9.87
C LYS A 78 -20.32 -27.32 8.93
N LEU A 79 -21.40 -27.23 8.14
CA LEU A 79 -21.63 -26.08 7.28
C LEU A 79 -21.85 -24.80 8.12
N ALA A 80 -22.70 -24.86 9.13
CA ALA A 80 -22.96 -23.72 10.01
C ALA A 80 -21.70 -23.24 10.74
N GLU A 81 -20.88 -24.16 11.27
CA GLU A 81 -19.59 -23.85 11.89
C GLU A 81 -18.65 -23.09 10.95
N ARG A 82 -18.65 -23.44 9.65
CA ARG A 82 -17.77 -22.81 8.65
C ARG A 82 -18.23 -21.44 8.20
N ILE A 83 -19.54 -21.18 8.20
CA ILE A 83 -20.10 -19.89 7.82
C ILE A 83 -20.05 -18.91 9.00
N LEU A 84 -20.18 -19.39 10.25
CA LEU A 84 -20.22 -18.59 11.47
C LEU A 84 -19.17 -17.45 11.56
N PRO A 85 -17.89 -17.61 11.16
CA PRO A 85 -16.89 -16.54 11.24
C PRO A 85 -17.21 -15.31 10.37
N PHE A 86 -18.06 -15.45 9.36
CA PHE A 86 -18.36 -14.41 8.37
C PHE A 86 -19.67 -13.66 8.63
N ILE A 87 -20.45 -14.06 9.65
CA ILE A 87 -21.78 -13.49 9.96
C ILE A 87 -21.77 -12.66 11.25
N ARG A 88 -20.61 -12.13 11.68
CA ARG A 88 -20.50 -11.26 12.86
C ARG A 88 -20.47 -9.79 12.48
#